data_AF-A0AAW4KMQ4-F1
#
_entry.id   AF-A0AAW4KMQ4-F1
#
_cell.length_a   1.000
_cell.length_b   1.000
_cell.length_c   1.000
_cell.angle_alpha   90.00
_cell.angle_beta   90.00
_cell.angle_gamma   90.00
#
_symmetry.space_group_name_H-M   'P 1'
#
loop_
_entity.id
_entity.type
_entity.pdbx_description
1 polymer ?
#
loop_
_entity_poly.entity_id
_entity_poly.type
_entity_poly.pdbx_seq_one_letter_code
_entity_poly.pdbx_strand_id
1 'polypeptide(L)'
;QRWQSNGWAEQWKPQLYNFKSGQLTPSPDEQIRWVGTPRMSAITRALLDDLPVEFGCRITEVFQGTQHWNLLDADGGNHGPFSHVIIATP
;
A
#
# COMPACT_ATOMS: atom_id res chain seq x y z
N GLN A 1 -16.74 3.52 3.17
CA GLN A 1 -17.47 3.37 4.45
C GLN A 1 -16.91 2.24 5.32
N ARG A 2 -16.66 1.03 4.81
CA ARG A 2 -16.16 -0.11 5.60
C ARG A 2 -14.84 0.13 6.37
N TRP A 3 -13.88 0.82 5.78
CA TRP A 3 -12.59 1.09 6.47
C TRP A 3 -12.73 2.05 7.65
N GLN A 4 -13.63 3.04 7.53
CA GLN A 4 -13.95 3.96 8.62
C GLN A 4 -14.74 3.27 9.73
N SER A 5 -15.75 2.47 9.37
CA SER A 5 -16.54 1.71 10.36
C SER A 5 -15.69 0.70 11.13
N ASN A 6 -14.66 0.15 10.49
CA ASN A 6 -13.72 -0.78 11.11
C ASN A 6 -12.57 -0.07 11.87
N GLY A 7 -12.54 1.27 11.88
CA GLY A 7 -11.52 2.05 12.57
C GLY A 7 -10.15 2.06 11.90
N TRP A 8 -10.03 1.61 10.66
CA TRP A 8 -8.76 1.57 9.93
C TRP A 8 -8.39 2.90 9.28
N ALA A 9 -9.38 3.77 9.08
CA ALA A 9 -9.19 5.12 8.54
C ALA A 9 -10.08 6.13 9.26
N GLU A 10 -9.56 7.33 9.48
CA GLU A 10 -10.30 8.46 10.03
C GLU A 10 -10.12 9.71 9.18
N GLN A 11 -11.04 10.67 9.34
CA GLN A 11 -10.90 11.97 8.68
C GLN A 11 -9.74 12.72 9.31
N TRP A 12 -8.76 13.09 8.50
CA TRP A 12 -7.66 13.95 8.91
C TRP A 12 -8.12 15.41 8.95
N LYS A 13 -7.91 16.07 10.09
CA LYS A 13 -8.29 17.47 10.32
C LYS A 13 -7.05 18.36 10.56
N PRO A 14 -6.19 18.56 9.54
CA PRO A 14 -5.00 19.38 9.68
C PRO A 14 -5.33 20.88 9.70
N GLN A 15 -4.46 21.66 10.33
CA GLN A 15 -4.35 23.08 10.05
C GLN A 15 -3.33 23.28 8.93
N LEU A 16 -3.83 23.55 7.72
CA LEU A 16 -3.00 23.74 6.53
C LEU A 16 -2.68 25.22 6.32
N TYR A 17 -1.49 25.50 5.80
CA TYR A 17 -1.01 26.85 5.52
C TYR A 17 -0.33 26.92 4.16
N ASN A 18 -0.38 28.11 3.55
CA ASN A 18 0.35 28.46 2.34
C ASN A 18 1.49 29.40 2.70
N PHE A 19 2.70 29.11 2.21
CA PHE A 19 3.83 30.02 2.34
C PHE A 19 4.11 30.68 0.99
N LYS A 20 3.91 32.00 0.91
CA LYS A 20 4.14 32.79 -0.32
C LYS A 20 4.62 34.18 0.03
N SER A 21 5.61 34.67 -0.71
CA SER A 21 6.18 36.03 -0.54
C SER A 21 6.60 36.35 0.90
N GLY A 22 7.19 35.38 1.61
CA GLY A 22 7.65 35.56 2.99
C GLY A 22 6.56 35.54 4.05
N GLN A 23 5.30 35.28 3.68
CA GLN A 23 4.17 35.20 4.60
C GLN A 23 3.57 33.80 4.64
N LEU A 24 3.21 33.35 5.84
CA LEU A 24 2.46 32.12 6.07
C LEU A 24 1.00 32.48 6.33
N THR A 25 0.08 32.01 5.48
CA THR A 25 -1.36 32.28 5.61
C THR A 25 -2.14 30.97 5.73
N PRO A 26 -3.26 30.93 6.47
CA PRO A 26 -4.11 29.75 6.51
C PRO A 26 -4.53 29.35 5.09
N SER A 27 -4.47 28.05 4.79
CA SER A 27 -4.92 27.54 3.51
C SER A 27 -6.46 27.56 3.44
N PRO A 28 -7.08 28.06 2.36
CA PRO A 28 -8.53 28.00 2.16
C PRO A 28 -9.00 26.60 1.72
N ASP A 29 -8.20 25.57 2.00
CA ASP A 29 -8.41 24.21 1.53
C ASP A 29 -9.52 23.52 2.34
N GLU A 30 -10.58 23.11 1.63
CA GLU A 30 -11.75 22.43 2.19
C GLU A 30 -11.77 20.93 1.85
N GLN A 31 -10.70 20.39 1.26
CA GLN A 31 -10.68 19.01 0.83
C GLN A 31 -10.68 18.05 2.03
N ILE A 32 -11.69 17.19 2.08
CA ILE A 32 -11.73 16.07 3.03
C ILE A 32 -10.59 15.11 2.71
N ARG A 33 -9.74 14.87 3.71
CA ARG A 33 -8.63 13.91 3.63
C ARG A 33 -8.81 12.79 4.65
N TRP A 34 -8.29 11.63 4.32
CA TRP A 34 -8.35 10.43 5.15
C TRP A 34 -6.93 9.98 5.49
N VAL A 35 -6.75 9.51 6.72
CA VAL A 35 -5.50 8.93 7.20
C VAL A 35 -5.78 7.57 7.82
N GLY A 36 -4.80 6.68 7.75
CA GLY A 36 -4.86 5.40 8.47
C GLY A 36 -4.63 5.60 9.97
N THR A 37 -5.39 4.89 10.79
CA THR A 37 -5.36 5.02 12.26
C THR A 37 -5.15 3.64 12.89
N PRO A 38 -4.22 3.46 13.86
CA PRO A 38 -3.41 4.49 14.52
C PRO A 38 -2.18 4.95 13.71
N ARG A 39 -1.91 4.34 12.55
CA ARG A 39 -0.82 4.69 11.64
C ARG A 39 -1.29 4.54 10.20
N MET A 40 -0.66 5.24 9.26
CA MET A 40 -1.01 5.14 7.83
C MET A 40 -1.04 3.70 7.29
N SER A 41 -0.21 2.80 7.84
CA SER A 41 -0.17 1.38 7.46
C SER A 41 -1.35 0.53 7.95
N ALA A 42 -2.25 1.07 8.78
CA ALA A 42 -3.41 0.32 9.28
C ALA A 42 -4.30 -0.16 8.14
N ILE A 43 -4.47 0.65 7.10
CA ILE A 43 -5.32 0.32 5.95
C ILE A 43 -4.77 -0.90 5.21
N THR A 44 -3.48 -0.90 4.86
CA THR A 44 -2.89 -2.00 4.09
C THR A 44 -2.75 -3.28 4.92
N ARG A 45 -2.47 -3.18 6.22
CA ARG A 45 -2.47 -4.32 7.14
C ARG A 45 -3.84 -4.97 7.26
N ALA A 46 -4.89 -4.16 7.31
CA ALA A 46 -6.25 -4.67 7.38
C ALA A 46 -6.78 -5.25 6.06
N LEU A 47 -6.28 -4.77 4.92
CA LEU A 47 -6.58 -5.37 3.61
C LEU A 47 -5.86 -6.70 3.41
N LEU A 48 -4.67 -6.85 3.99
CA LEU A 48 -3.93 -8.10 3.97
C LEU A 48 -4.68 -9.20 4.74
N ASP A 49 -5.19 -8.86 5.93
CA ASP A 49 -5.95 -9.79 6.80
C ASP A 49 -5.19 -11.13 6.94
N ASP A 50 -5.83 -12.26 6.61
CA ASP A 50 -5.24 -13.60 6.65
C ASP A 50 -4.77 -14.11 5.26
N LEU A 51 -4.58 -13.21 4.28
CA LEU A 51 -4.10 -13.63 2.96
C LEU A 51 -2.67 -14.20 3.05
N PRO A 52 -2.37 -15.30 2.33
CA PRO A 52 -1.01 -15.84 2.27
C PRO A 52 -0.04 -14.77 1.77
N VAL A 53 1.03 -14.56 2.53
CA VAL A 53 2.05 -13.57 2.22
C VAL A 53 3.41 -14.06 2.67
N GLU A 54 4.42 -13.78 1.86
CA GLU A 54 5.81 -14.04 2.18
C GLU A 54 6.55 -12.70 2.26
N PHE A 55 6.93 -12.31 3.48
CA PHE A 55 7.74 -11.12 3.71
C PHE A 55 9.22 -11.45 3.65
N GLY A 56 10.05 -10.46 3.30
CA GLY A 56 11.49 -10.68 3.13
C GLY A 56 11.86 -11.37 1.80
N CYS A 57 10.87 -11.75 0.99
CA CYS A 57 11.08 -12.34 -0.32
C CYS A 57 11.19 -11.24 -1.41
N ARG A 58 12.39 -11.02 -1.92
CA ARG A 58 12.62 -10.12 -3.07
C ARG A 58 12.63 -10.95 -4.35
N ILE A 59 11.58 -10.84 -5.15
CA ILE A 59 11.52 -11.45 -6.48
C ILE A 59 12.51 -10.77 -7.42
N THR A 60 13.35 -11.56 -8.08
CA THR A 60 14.36 -11.13 -9.06
C THR A 60 14.00 -11.55 -10.49
N GLU A 61 13.30 -12.66 -10.66
CA GLU A 61 12.85 -13.14 -11.97
C GLU A 61 11.39 -13.58 -11.95
N VAL A 62 10.70 -13.35 -13.07
CA VAL A 62 9.33 -13.81 -13.32
C VAL A 62 9.33 -14.47 -14.68
N PHE A 63 9.01 -15.76 -14.75
CA PHE A 63 9.09 -16.54 -15.98
C PHE A 63 7.92 -17.50 -16.13
N GLN A 64 7.50 -17.72 -17.38
CA GLN A 64 6.40 -18.62 -17.70
C GLN A 64 6.96 -19.96 -18.19
N GLY A 65 6.57 -21.04 -17.53
CA GLY A 65 6.71 -22.40 -18.07
C GLY A 65 5.62 -22.71 -19.10
N THR A 66 5.41 -23.98 -19.42
CA THR A 66 4.42 -24.38 -20.45
C THR A 66 2.98 -23.99 -20.10
N GLN A 67 2.62 -23.96 -18.81
CA GLN A 67 1.24 -23.68 -18.36
C GLN A 67 1.14 -22.70 -17.19
N HIS A 68 2.24 -22.48 -16.45
CA HIS A 68 2.23 -21.73 -15.19
C HIS A 68 3.37 -20.74 -15.12
N TRP A 69 3.17 -19.70 -14.33
CA TRP A 69 4.19 -18.75 -13.94
C TRP A 69 4.94 -19.25 -12.72
N ASN A 70 6.24 -18.96 -12.69
CA ASN A 70 7.12 -19.16 -11.55
C ASN A 70 7.90 -17.88 -11.30
N LEU A 71 8.31 -17.69 -10.04
CA LEU A 71 9.12 -16.57 -9.59
C LEU A 71 10.40 -17.11 -8.99
N LEU A 72 11.52 -16.43 -9.26
CA LEU A 72 12.79 -16.65 -8.55
C LEU A 72 13.00 -15.48 -7.59
N ASP A 73 13.38 -15.77 -6.36
CA ASP A 73 13.79 -14.75 -5.40
C ASP A 73 15.32 -14.52 -5.39
N ALA A 74 15.74 -13.48 -4.68
CA ALA A 74 17.15 -13.08 -4.55
C ALA A 74 18.03 -14.11 -3.81
N ASP A 75 17.42 -15.01 -3.04
CA ASP A 75 18.10 -16.09 -2.32
C ASP A 75 18.13 -17.40 -3.13
N GLY A 76 17.58 -17.39 -4.35
CA GLY A 76 17.51 -18.55 -5.26
C GLY A 76 16.30 -19.46 -5.04
N GLY A 77 15.33 -19.05 -4.22
CA GLY A 77 14.07 -19.76 -3.98
C GLY A 77 13.11 -19.66 -5.16
N ASN A 78 12.49 -20.79 -5.51
CA ASN A 78 11.47 -20.86 -6.56
C ASN A 78 10.06 -20.88 -5.96
N HIS A 79 9.19 -20.01 -6.49
CA HIS A 79 7.82 -19.81 -6.02
C HIS A 79 6.82 -20.09 -7.15
N GLY A 80 5.87 -20.98 -6.91
CA GLY A 80 4.86 -21.40 -7.88
C GLY A 80 4.38 -22.83 -7.65
N PRO A 81 3.58 -23.39 -8.57
CA PRO A 81 3.11 -22.76 -9.81
C PRO A 81 1.98 -21.75 -9.58
N PHE A 82 2.04 -20.61 -10.27
CA PHE A 82 0.95 -19.63 -10.31
C PHE A 82 0.24 -19.63 -11.66
N SER A 83 -1.07 -19.38 -11.67
CA SER A 83 -1.83 -19.22 -12.92
C SER A 83 -1.56 -17.86 -13.58
N HIS A 84 -1.35 -16.81 -12.77
CA HIS A 84 -1.13 -15.44 -13.21
C HIS A 84 -0.21 -14.73 -12.22
N VAL A 85 0.44 -13.65 -12.69
CA VAL A 85 1.28 -12.78 -11.87
C VAL A 85 0.85 -11.34 -12.09
N ILE A 86 0.69 -10.59 -11.00
CA ILE A 86 0.44 -9.14 -11.02
C ILE A 86 1.66 -8.46 -10.38
N ILE A 87 2.32 -7.58 -11.14
CA ILE A 87 3.43 -6.77 -10.63
C ILE A 87 2.84 -5.43 -10.16
N ALA A 88 2.92 -5.18 -8.86
CA ALA A 88 2.41 -3.97 -8.20
C ALA A 88 3.53 -3.18 -7.51
N THR A 89 4.72 -3.18 -8.12
CA THR A 89 5.89 -2.40 -7.68
C THR A 89 5.94 -1.03 -8.40
N PRO A 90 6.68 -0.05 -7.87
CA PRO A 90 6.91 1.24 -8.52
C PRO A 90 7.55 1.15 -9.91
#